data_AF-A0A9N9P8T3-F1
#
_entry.id   AF-A0A9N9P8T3-F1
#
_cell.length_a   1.000
_cell.length_b   1.000
_cell.length_c   1.000
_cell.angle_alpha   90.00
_cell.angle_beta   90.00
_cell.angle_gamma   90.00
#
_symmetry.space_group_name_H-M   'P 1'
#
loop_
_entity.id
_entity.type
_entity.pdbx_description
1 polymer ?
#
loop_
_entity_poly.entity_id
_entity_poly.type
_entity_poly.pdbx_seq_one_letter_code
_entity_poly.pdbx_strand_id
1 'polypeptide(L)'
;MVSISLFILGALISTVISQECVPYTSSYDFTGYPEIWEKPNSTLFNSAEFKQINSTIDWSKVPKVTPHTLSSSGDIDQTGYSSSDPDCWWSYNLCTTPKAHGLQPDATICPEPGAWGLTYDDGPNCSHTVFYDFLKENNQKATLFYIGSNVAQLPNEAQRGLADGHHICVHTWSHQYMTTLTNDEALAELYYARKAIKYVMGITPLCWRPPFGDVDDRIRAIATQLNMSTIIWDLDTNDWNEAPDGTETSAQVDTTFQGFVNMGLNGTYNNSGTIVLEHELDNNTMSKAIEWYPKIKAAYKYLVPIASCLNITQPYAEANFTYPSFAEYISNG
;
A
#
# COMPACT_ATOMS: atom_id res chain seq x y z
N MET A 1 25.69 -37.11 17.03
CA MET A 1 26.89 -36.52 16.40
C MET A 1 26.57 -36.41 14.92
N VAL A 2 26.42 -35.26 14.29
CA VAL A 2 26.75 -33.89 14.67
C VAL A 2 25.62 -32.99 14.13
N SER A 3 25.02 -32.23 15.04
CA SER A 3 24.10 -31.13 14.78
C SER A 3 24.92 -29.95 14.25
N ILE A 4 25.16 -29.94 12.94
CA ILE A 4 25.69 -28.80 12.20
C ILE A 4 24.84 -28.71 10.94
N SER A 5 24.07 -27.61 10.82
CA SER A 5 23.63 -26.96 9.57
C SER A 5 22.31 -26.18 9.66
N LEU A 6 21.76 -25.92 10.85
CA LEU A 6 20.70 -24.89 10.99
C LEU A 6 21.24 -23.55 11.50
N PHE A 7 22.27 -23.56 12.35
CA PHE A 7 22.88 -22.33 12.89
C PHE A 7 23.76 -21.56 11.89
N ILE A 8 24.30 -22.23 10.87
CA ILE A 8 25.15 -21.57 9.86
C ILE A 8 24.29 -20.83 8.82
N LEU A 9 23.05 -21.27 8.58
CA LEU A 9 22.11 -20.54 7.71
C LEU A 9 21.65 -19.23 8.37
N GLY A 10 21.36 -19.23 9.68
CA GLY A 10 20.93 -18.02 10.40
C GLY A 10 21.98 -16.89 10.46
N ALA A 11 23.28 -17.23 10.50
CA ALA A 11 24.36 -16.23 10.57
C ALA A 11 24.82 -15.71 9.19
N LEU A 12 24.59 -16.47 8.12
CA LEU A 12 24.82 -16.03 6.74
C LEU A 12 23.64 -15.22 6.19
N ILE A 13 22.42 -15.49 6.65
CA ILE A 13 21.23 -14.67 6.35
C ILE A 13 21.35 -13.29 7.02
N SER A 14 21.85 -13.20 8.25
CA SER A 14 21.95 -11.92 8.97
C SER A 14 22.99 -10.93 8.42
N THR A 15 23.98 -11.38 7.64
CA THR A 15 25.05 -10.51 7.11
C THR A 15 24.75 -9.95 5.72
N VAL A 16 23.81 -10.54 4.98
CA VAL A 16 23.35 -10.03 3.67
C VAL A 16 22.18 -9.04 3.83
N ILE A 17 21.48 -9.10 4.95
CA ILE A 17 20.30 -8.26 5.28
C ILE A 17 20.68 -6.86 5.83
N SER A 18 21.95 -6.59 6.18
CA SER A 18 22.30 -5.33 6.87
C SER A 18 22.68 -4.15 5.98
N GLN A 19 22.83 -4.34 4.66
CA GLN A 19 23.22 -3.25 3.77
C GLN A 19 22.05 -2.82 2.90
N GLU A 20 21.45 -1.68 3.27
CA GLU A 20 20.56 -0.97 2.37
C GLU A 20 21.32 -0.62 1.08
N CYS A 21 20.70 -0.95 -0.03
CA CYS A 21 21.17 -0.62 -1.36
C CYS A 21 21.05 0.88 -1.65
N VAL A 22 21.80 1.32 -2.67
CA VAL A 22 21.82 2.70 -3.11
C VAL A 22 21.06 2.79 -4.44
N PRO A 23 20.19 3.80 -4.62
CA PRO A 23 19.56 4.06 -5.91
C PRO A 23 20.59 4.14 -7.05
N TYR A 24 20.24 3.59 -8.21
CA TYR A 24 21.08 3.59 -9.41
C TYR A 24 20.52 4.54 -10.47
N THR A 25 21.36 4.87 -11.46
CA THR A 25 20.90 5.63 -12.63
C THR A 25 20.11 4.71 -13.56
N SER A 26 18.81 4.96 -13.71
CA SER A 26 17.95 4.25 -14.66
C SER A 26 17.97 4.91 -16.04
N SER A 27 17.56 4.18 -17.09
CA SER A 27 17.40 4.72 -18.45
C SER A 27 16.06 5.42 -18.68
N TYR A 28 15.17 5.42 -17.68
CA TYR A 28 13.87 6.08 -17.76
C TYR A 28 14.03 7.58 -17.58
N ASP A 29 13.48 8.34 -18.52
CA ASP A 29 13.41 9.79 -18.40
C ASP A 29 12.11 10.21 -17.69
N PHE A 30 12.26 10.78 -16.49
CA PHE A 30 11.17 11.35 -15.69
C PHE A 30 11.05 12.87 -15.83
N THR A 31 11.59 13.45 -16.91
CA THR A 31 11.31 14.84 -17.25
C THR A 31 9.79 15.08 -17.36
N GLY A 32 9.29 16.09 -16.66
CA GLY A 32 7.86 16.43 -16.61
C GLY A 32 7.06 15.71 -15.52
N TYR A 33 7.72 14.94 -14.65
CA TYR A 33 7.16 14.49 -13.38
C TYR A 33 7.47 15.51 -12.26
N PRO A 34 6.79 15.42 -11.10
CA PRO A 34 7.22 16.15 -9.92
C PRO A 34 8.62 15.75 -9.49
N GLU A 35 9.25 16.61 -8.69
CA GLU A 35 10.52 16.26 -8.08
C GLU A 35 10.33 15.07 -7.14
N ILE A 36 11.32 14.17 -7.12
CA ILE A 36 11.28 12.94 -6.34
C ILE A 36 11.10 13.31 -4.87
N TRP A 37 10.12 12.69 -4.20
CA TRP A 37 9.74 12.90 -2.79
C TRP A 37 9.21 14.30 -2.45
N GLU A 38 9.01 15.15 -3.45
CA GLU A 38 8.43 16.47 -3.27
C GLU A 38 6.95 16.48 -3.66
N LYS A 39 6.16 17.22 -2.89
CA LYS A 39 4.76 17.46 -3.20
C LYS A 39 4.65 18.15 -4.58
N PRO A 40 3.76 17.70 -5.48
CA PRO A 40 3.48 18.37 -6.74
C PRO A 40 3.17 19.86 -6.53
N ASN A 41 3.79 20.72 -7.33
CA ASN A 41 3.72 22.17 -7.14
C ASN A 41 3.01 22.90 -8.30
N SER A 42 2.77 24.20 -8.10
CA SER A 42 2.04 25.05 -9.05
C SER A 42 2.65 25.15 -10.45
N THR A 43 3.95 24.89 -10.62
CA THR A 43 4.57 24.87 -11.95
C THR A 43 4.03 23.69 -12.77
N LEU A 44 3.88 22.52 -12.14
CA LEU A 44 3.28 21.34 -12.76
C LEU A 44 1.80 21.54 -13.10
N PHE A 45 1.06 22.22 -12.25
CA PHE A 45 -0.38 22.47 -12.49
C PHE A 45 -0.64 23.33 -13.72
N ASN A 46 0.38 24.09 -14.15
CA ASN A 46 0.30 24.91 -15.35
C ASN A 46 0.66 24.18 -16.64
N SER A 47 1.21 22.96 -16.55
CA SER A 47 1.54 22.13 -17.72
C SER A 47 0.28 21.77 -18.52
N ALA A 48 0.45 21.56 -19.83
CA ALA A 48 -0.64 21.14 -20.69
C ALA A 48 -1.20 19.76 -20.28
N GLU A 49 -0.31 18.85 -19.84
CA GLU A 49 -0.67 17.53 -19.36
C GLU A 49 -1.55 17.60 -18.10
N PHE A 50 -1.14 18.38 -17.09
CA PHE A 50 -1.94 18.46 -15.87
C PHE A 50 -3.31 19.11 -16.12
N LYS A 51 -3.35 20.17 -16.94
CA LYS A 51 -4.62 20.80 -17.36
C LYS A 51 -5.53 19.81 -18.09
N GLN A 52 -4.97 18.92 -18.91
CA GLN A 52 -5.72 17.87 -19.60
C GLN A 52 -6.36 16.92 -18.57
N ILE A 53 -5.59 16.33 -17.66
CA ILE A 53 -6.16 15.38 -16.67
C ILE A 53 -7.15 16.10 -15.74
N ASN A 54 -6.84 17.31 -15.28
CA ASN A 54 -7.73 18.10 -14.43
C ASN A 54 -9.09 18.36 -15.12
N SER A 55 -9.09 18.61 -16.43
CA SER A 55 -10.34 18.81 -17.19
C SER A 55 -11.20 17.55 -17.35
N THR A 56 -10.64 16.35 -17.09
CA THR A 56 -11.40 15.09 -17.12
C THR A 56 -12.16 14.82 -15.82
N ILE A 57 -11.83 15.53 -14.74
CA ILE A 57 -12.46 15.37 -13.44
C ILE A 57 -13.79 16.13 -13.40
N ASP A 58 -14.87 15.43 -13.04
CA ASP A 58 -16.16 16.07 -12.76
C ASP A 58 -16.14 16.67 -11.34
N TRP A 59 -15.58 17.87 -11.22
CA TRP A 59 -15.49 18.59 -9.94
C TRP A 59 -16.83 18.90 -9.29
N SER A 60 -17.94 18.78 -10.02
CA SER A 60 -19.29 18.92 -9.43
C SER A 60 -19.67 17.73 -8.52
N LYS A 61 -19.01 16.58 -8.70
CA LYS A 61 -19.18 15.37 -7.88
C LYS A 61 -18.21 15.28 -6.70
N VAL A 62 -17.22 16.16 -6.63
CA VAL A 62 -16.25 16.18 -5.53
C VAL A 62 -16.81 17.07 -4.39
N PRO A 63 -17.03 16.51 -3.19
CA PRO A 63 -17.48 17.28 -2.03
C PRO A 63 -16.57 18.46 -1.72
N LYS A 64 -17.15 19.58 -1.29
CA LYS A 64 -16.42 20.78 -0.89
C LYS A 64 -15.98 20.69 0.57
N VAL A 65 -15.08 19.75 0.85
CA VAL A 65 -14.39 19.66 2.14
C VAL A 65 -13.22 20.64 2.14
N THR A 66 -13.09 21.41 3.22
CA THR A 66 -11.92 22.29 3.42
C THR A 66 -10.72 21.41 3.78
N PRO A 67 -9.57 21.52 3.09
CA PRO A 67 -8.39 20.75 3.43
C PRO A 67 -8.02 20.90 4.92
N HIS A 68 -7.66 19.79 5.54
CA HIS A 68 -7.23 19.76 6.93
C HIS A 68 -5.83 20.36 7.07
N THR A 69 -5.43 20.64 8.31
CA THR A 69 -4.14 21.26 8.60
C THR A 69 -3.26 20.31 9.38
N LEU A 70 -1.95 20.54 9.33
CA LEU A 70 -1.00 19.89 10.22
C LEU A 70 -0.83 20.72 11.49
N SER A 71 -0.60 20.02 12.60
CA SER A 71 -0.22 20.61 13.87
C SER A 71 1.25 21.06 13.81
N SER A 72 1.72 21.71 14.88
CA SER A 72 3.13 22.10 15.00
C SER A 72 4.10 20.92 15.07
N SER A 73 3.64 19.71 15.40
CA SER A 73 4.47 18.49 15.38
C SER A 73 4.55 17.83 14.02
N GLY A 74 3.77 18.31 13.03
CA GLY A 74 3.69 17.70 11.70
C GLY A 74 2.63 16.62 11.57
N ASP A 75 1.90 16.31 12.65
CA ASP A 75 0.76 15.39 12.64
C ASP A 75 -0.50 16.09 12.14
N ILE A 76 -1.51 15.31 11.73
CA ILE A 76 -2.84 15.83 11.42
C ILE A 76 -3.44 16.60 12.61
N ASP A 77 -3.86 17.85 12.37
CA ASP A 77 -4.60 18.65 13.36
C ASP A 77 -6.10 18.38 13.25
N GLN A 78 -6.63 17.72 14.27
CA GLN A 78 -8.05 17.39 14.39
C GLN A 78 -8.83 18.44 15.20
N THR A 79 -8.18 19.50 15.65
CA THR A 79 -8.78 20.52 16.51
C THR A 79 -9.94 21.20 15.80
N GLY A 80 -11.11 21.20 16.44
CA GLY A 80 -12.31 21.85 15.91
C GLY A 80 -13.03 21.07 14.80
N TYR A 81 -12.54 19.89 14.43
CA TYR A 81 -13.29 18.99 13.56
C TYR A 81 -14.58 18.50 14.26
N SER A 82 -15.66 18.37 13.49
CA SER A 82 -16.96 18.04 14.05
C SER A 82 -17.02 16.57 14.46
N SER A 83 -17.47 16.29 15.68
CA SER A 83 -17.71 14.92 16.15
C SER A 83 -18.80 14.16 15.38
N SER A 84 -19.59 14.86 14.54
CA SER A 84 -20.52 14.23 13.60
C SER A 84 -19.84 13.62 12.37
N ASP A 85 -18.56 13.97 12.15
CA ASP A 85 -17.70 13.46 11.08
C ASP A 85 -18.36 13.64 9.69
N PRO A 86 -18.69 14.87 9.27
CA PRO A 86 -19.63 15.11 8.16
C PRO A 86 -19.19 14.53 6.80
N ASP A 87 -17.91 14.21 6.66
CA ASP A 87 -17.22 13.83 5.43
C ASP A 87 -16.42 12.53 5.56
N CYS A 88 -16.72 11.71 6.57
CA CYS A 88 -16.15 10.37 6.75
C CYS A 88 -14.61 10.39 6.77
N TRP A 89 -14.03 11.17 7.66
CA TRP A 89 -12.59 11.31 7.78
C TRP A 89 -12.00 10.13 8.56
N TRP A 90 -11.19 9.34 7.88
CA TRP A 90 -10.58 8.15 8.47
C TRP A 90 -9.63 8.51 9.62
N SER A 91 -8.78 9.53 9.49
CA SER A 91 -7.83 9.91 10.54
C SER A 91 -8.50 10.32 11.85
N TYR A 92 -9.75 10.79 11.81
CA TYR A 92 -10.51 11.18 13.00
C TYR A 92 -11.31 10.04 13.63
N ASN A 93 -12.06 9.28 12.83
CA ASN A 93 -13.03 8.29 13.33
C ASN A 93 -12.91 6.90 12.68
N LEU A 94 -11.84 6.65 11.91
CA LEU A 94 -11.65 5.43 11.12
C LEU A 94 -12.85 5.14 10.20
N CYS A 95 -13.52 6.19 9.73
CA CYS A 95 -14.69 6.05 8.88
C CYS A 95 -14.29 5.51 7.50
N THR A 96 -14.92 4.41 7.09
CA THR A 96 -14.64 3.69 5.83
C THR A 96 -15.84 3.58 4.90
N THR A 97 -16.99 4.12 5.32
CA THR A 97 -18.22 4.18 4.52
C THR A 97 -18.55 5.63 4.21
N PRO A 98 -18.25 6.11 2.99
CA PRO A 98 -18.43 7.50 2.61
C PRO A 98 -19.84 8.04 2.85
N LYS A 99 -19.94 9.32 3.21
CA LYS A 99 -21.22 10.03 3.41
C LYS A 99 -21.66 10.75 2.15
N ALA A 100 -20.72 11.10 1.28
CA ALA A 100 -20.98 11.67 -0.03
C ALA A 100 -21.64 10.69 -1.01
N HIS A 101 -22.59 11.19 -1.78
CA HIS A 101 -23.39 10.39 -2.69
C HIS A 101 -22.57 9.81 -3.86
N GLY A 102 -22.71 8.51 -4.09
CA GLY A 102 -22.14 7.81 -5.25
C GLY A 102 -20.73 7.26 -5.04
N LEU A 103 -20.14 7.47 -3.86
CA LEU A 103 -18.88 6.82 -3.47
C LEU A 103 -19.15 5.43 -2.92
N GLN A 104 -18.24 4.50 -3.21
CA GLN A 104 -18.27 3.15 -2.66
C GLN A 104 -17.56 3.12 -1.30
N PRO A 105 -17.96 2.23 -0.37
CA PRO A 105 -17.17 1.94 0.81
C PRO A 105 -15.74 1.53 0.47
N ASP A 106 -14.81 1.87 1.35
CA ASP A 106 -13.43 1.40 1.22
C ASP A 106 -13.37 -0.12 1.38
N ALA A 107 -12.45 -0.77 0.68
CA ALA A 107 -12.18 -2.17 0.95
C ALA A 107 -11.32 -2.28 2.22
N THR A 108 -11.88 -2.87 3.27
CA THR A 108 -11.23 -2.99 4.59
C THR A 108 -11.00 -4.43 5.03
N ILE A 109 -11.69 -5.40 4.43
CA ILE A 109 -11.62 -6.82 4.78
C ILE A 109 -11.66 -7.69 3.52
N CYS A 110 -11.14 -8.91 3.65
CA CYS A 110 -11.39 -9.95 2.67
C CYS A 110 -12.76 -10.63 2.92
N PRO A 111 -13.60 -10.83 1.89
CA PRO A 111 -14.89 -11.50 2.04
C PRO A 111 -14.78 -12.97 2.46
N GLU A 112 -13.74 -13.70 2.03
CA GLU A 112 -13.59 -15.12 2.33
C GLU A 112 -13.18 -15.35 3.80
N PRO A 113 -13.90 -16.20 4.56
CA PRO A 113 -13.55 -16.53 5.93
C PRO A 113 -12.13 -17.09 6.12
N GLY A 114 -11.38 -16.48 7.03
CA GLY A 114 -10.02 -16.91 7.37
C GLY A 114 -8.98 -16.53 6.33
N ALA A 115 -9.31 -15.64 5.39
CA ALA A 115 -8.36 -15.06 4.46
C ALA A 115 -7.56 -13.91 5.11
N TRP A 116 -6.25 -13.95 4.95
CA TRP A 116 -5.30 -12.88 5.23
C TRP A 116 -4.98 -12.14 3.93
N GLY A 117 -5.51 -10.93 3.79
CA GLY A 117 -5.18 -10.01 2.71
C GLY A 117 -3.77 -9.47 2.90
N LEU A 118 -2.81 -10.08 2.20
CA LEU A 118 -1.38 -9.81 2.34
C LEU A 118 -1.01 -8.56 1.54
N THR A 119 -0.58 -7.50 2.23
CA THR A 119 -0.23 -6.23 1.61
C THR A 119 1.05 -5.63 2.15
N TYR A 120 1.78 -4.90 1.32
CA TYR A 120 3.00 -4.17 1.69
C TYR A 120 2.95 -2.76 1.10
N ASP A 121 3.11 -1.76 1.95
CA ASP A 121 3.16 -0.35 1.58
C ASP A 121 4.60 0.15 1.37
N ASP A 122 4.71 1.36 0.83
CA ASP A 122 5.92 2.16 0.68
C ASP A 122 7.00 1.63 -0.27
N GLY A 123 6.66 0.62 -1.07
CA GLY A 123 7.53 0.09 -2.09
C GLY A 123 7.65 0.94 -3.36
N PRO A 124 8.45 0.46 -4.34
CA PRO A 124 9.46 -0.58 -4.16
C PRO A 124 10.63 -0.09 -3.30
N ASN A 125 11.23 -0.99 -2.52
CA ASN A 125 12.50 -0.75 -1.85
C ASN A 125 13.59 -1.57 -2.56
N CYS A 126 14.83 -1.08 -2.63
CA CYS A 126 15.87 -1.78 -3.37
C CYS A 126 16.41 -3.05 -2.67
N SER A 127 16.21 -3.17 -1.36
CA SER A 127 16.63 -4.32 -0.53
C SER A 127 15.63 -5.47 -0.60
N HIS A 128 14.54 -5.30 -1.36
CA HIS A 128 13.45 -6.25 -1.50
C HIS A 128 13.84 -7.64 -2.03
N THR A 129 15.09 -7.83 -2.49
CA THR A 129 15.46 -9.05 -3.19
C THR A 129 15.31 -10.32 -2.36
N VAL A 130 15.81 -10.30 -1.12
CA VAL A 130 15.68 -11.45 -0.21
C VAL A 130 14.21 -11.73 0.10
N PHE A 131 13.43 -10.67 0.28
CA PHE A 131 12.02 -10.75 0.59
C PHE A 131 11.19 -11.31 -0.58
N TYR A 132 11.41 -10.82 -1.80
CA TYR A 132 10.67 -11.29 -2.97
C TYR A 132 11.09 -12.71 -3.37
N ASP A 133 12.36 -13.07 -3.18
CA ASP A 133 12.82 -14.46 -3.34
C ASP A 133 12.10 -15.38 -2.34
N PHE A 134 12.01 -14.96 -1.07
CA PHE A 134 11.25 -15.70 -0.06
C PHE A 134 9.77 -15.88 -0.44
N LEU A 135 9.09 -14.81 -0.88
CA LEU A 135 7.70 -14.90 -1.32
C LEU A 135 7.55 -15.86 -2.52
N LYS A 136 8.45 -15.78 -3.49
CA LYS A 136 8.48 -16.63 -4.68
C LYS A 136 8.73 -18.10 -4.34
N GLU A 137 9.68 -18.40 -3.45
CA GLU A 137 9.96 -19.75 -2.96
C GLU A 137 8.76 -20.38 -2.24
N ASN A 138 7.92 -19.54 -1.62
CA ASN A 138 6.69 -19.95 -0.96
C ASN A 138 5.44 -19.90 -1.87
N ASN A 139 5.61 -19.66 -3.18
CA ASN A 139 4.51 -19.45 -4.14
C ASN A 139 3.47 -18.41 -3.64
N GLN A 140 3.94 -17.41 -2.90
CA GLN A 140 3.10 -16.41 -2.25
C GLN A 140 3.16 -15.10 -3.02
N LYS A 141 2.00 -14.55 -3.34
CA LYS A 141 1.86 -13.22 -3.93
C LYS A 141 1.24 -12.28 -2.89
N ALA A 142 1.46 -10.99 -3.07
CA ALA A 142 1.00 -9.93 -2.20
C ALA A 142 0.43 -8.77 -3.03
N THR A 143 -0.27 -7.85 -2.38
CA THR A 143 -0.55 -6.53 -2.97
C THR A 143 0.49 -5.53 -2.51
N LEU A 144 1.14 -4.87 -3.44
CA LEU A 144 2.21 -3.90 -3.20
C LEU A 144 1.67 -2.51 -3.54
N PHE A 145 1.69 -1.61 -2.57
CA PHE A 145 1.26 -0.22 -2.74
C PHE A 145 2.52 0.63 -3.00
N TYR A 146 2.71 1.01 -4.26
CA TYR A 146 3.92 1.69 -4.70
C TYR A 146 3.81 3.20 -4.66
N ILE A 147 4.81 3.83 -4.05
CA ILE A 147 5.03 5.27 -4.11
C ILE A 147 5.64 5.62 -5.47
N GLY A 148 5.06 6.61 -6.14
CA GLY A 148 5.51 7.04 -7.48
C GLY A 148 6.98 7.46 -7.53
N SER A 149 7.46 8.15 -6.49
CA SER A 149 8.87 8.54 -6.36
C SER A 149 9.80 7.32 -6.28
N ASN A 150 9.41 6.29 -5.52
CA ASN A 150 10.16 5.04 -5.45
C ASN A 150 10.20 4.31 -6.80
N VAL A 151 9.08 4.24 -7.51
CA VAL A 151 9.04 3.66 -8.87
C VAL A 151 9.98 4.41 -9.82
N ALA A 152 10.09 5.73 -9.68
CA ALA A 152 10.98 6.53 -10.51
C ALA A 152 12.47 6.32 -10.19
N GLN A 153 12.80 6.15 -8.91
CA GLN A 153 14.17 5.88 -8.46
C GLN A 153 14.60 4.43 -8.67
N LEU A 154 13.68 3.49 -8.53
CA LEU A 154 13.92 2.04 -8.48
C LEU A 154 13.04 1.27 -9.49
N PRO A 155 13.15 1.56 -10.80
CA PRO A 155 12.24 1.00 -11.79
C PRO A 155 12.40 -0.51 -12.01
N ASN A 156 13.60 -1.09 -11.88
CA ASN A 156 13.81 -2.53 -12.03
C ASN A 156 13.17 -3.31 -10.87
N GLU A 157 13.23 -2.76 -9.66
CA GLU A 157 12.63 -3.30 -8.44
C GLU A 157 11.10 -3.30 -8.60
N ALA A 158 10.54 -2.17 -9.06
CA ALA A 158 9.12 -2.08 -9.41
C ALA A 158 8.71 -3.13 -10.44
N GLN A 159 9.48 -3.26 -11.53
CA GLN A 159 9.21 -4.25 -12.59
C GLN A 159 9.26 -5.67 -12.07
N ARG A 160 10.15 -5.98 -11.12
CA ARG A 160 10.22 -7.30 -10.51
C ARG A 160 8.96 -7.64 -9.73
N GLY A 161 8.39 -6.69 -8.97
CA GLY A 161 7.10 -6.89 -8.29
C GLY A 161 6.00 -7.37 -9.25
N LEU A 162 5.90 -6.75 -10.42
CA LEU A 162 4.95 -7.22 -11.43
C LEU A 162 5.36 -8.55 -12.08
N ALA A 163 6.65 -8.74 -12.37
CA ALA A 163 7.16 -9.95 -13.03
C ALA A 163 7.01 -11.22 -12.17
N ASP A 164 7.14 -11.09 -10.85
CA ASP A 164 6.90 -12.17 -9.88
C ASP A 164 5.39 -12.39 -9.61
N GLY A 165 4.52 -11.56 -10.21
CA GLY A 165 3.07 -11.75 -10.24
C GLY A 165 2.33 -11.07 -9.09
N HIS A 166 2.97 -10.17 -8.34
CA HIS A 166 2.30 -9.40 -7.30
C HIS A 166 1.23 -8.48 -7.91
N HIS A 167 0.23 -8.12 -7.09
CA HIS A 167 -0.78 -7.13 -7.44
C HIS A 167 -0.26 -5.74 -7.08
N ILE A 168 -0.33 -4.77 -7.99
CA ILE A 168 0.30 -3.46 -7.82
C ILE A 168 -0.77 -2.38 -7.70
N CYS A 169 -0.72 -1.60 -6.62
CA CYS A 169 -1.61 -0.48 -6.35
C CYS A 169 -0.81 0.82 -6.19
N VAL A 170 -1.50 1.95 -6.26
CA VAL A 170 -0.91 3.29 -6.10
C VAL A 170 -0.82 3.67 -4.62
N HIS A 171 0.29 4.28 -4.22
CA HIS A 171 0.48 4.85 -2.89
C HIS A 171 0.92 6.33 -2.92
N THR A 172 0.33 7.10 -3.84
CA THR A 172 0.66 8.51 -4.10
C THR A 172 2.08 8.72 -4.62
N TRP A 173 2.44 9.97 -4.92
CA TRP A 173 3.73 10.33 -5.49
C TRP A 173 4.77 10.55 -4.41
N SER A 174 4.42 11.32 -3.36
CA SER A 174 5.35 11.76 -2.32
C SER A 174 4.90 11.45 -0.89
N HIS A 175 3.91 10.57 -0.72
CA HIS A 175 3.49 10.04 0.58
C HIS A 175 3.06 11.14 1.59
N GLN A 176 2.16 12.02 1.14
CA GLN A 176 1.63 13.13 1.94
C GLN A 176 0.31 12.77 2.61
N TYR A 177 -0.03 13.48 3.70
CA TYR A 177 -1.38 13.49 4.26
C TYR A 177 -2.39 14.07 3.26
N MET A 178 -3.09 13.18 2.54
CA MET A 178 -3.91 13.56 1.38
C MET A 178 -5.02 14.56 1.71
N THR A 179 -5.60 14.50 2.90
CA THR A 179 -6.70 15.40 3.29
C THR A 179 -6.23 16.83 3.56
N THR A 180 -4.93 17.04 3.75
CA THR A 180 -4.33 18.38 3.89
C THR A 180 -4.06 19.06 2.56
N LEU A 181 -4.11 18.30 1.46
CA LEU A 181 -3.82 18.78 0.12
C LEU A 181 -5.00 19.51 -0.49
N THR A 182 -4.71 20.52 -1.30
CA THR A 182 -5.70 21.08 -2.24
C THR A 182 -6.13 20.04 -3.27
N ASN A 183 -7.23 20.29 -3.97
CA ASN A 183 -7.73 19.38 -4.99
C ASN A 183 -6.73 19.12 -6.13
N ASP A 184 -6.00 20.14 -6.57
CA ASP A 184 -4.99 19.99 -7.63
C ASP A 184 -3.78 19.18 -7.13
N GLU A 185 -3.33 19.43 -5.89
CA GLU A 185 -2.25 18.65 -5.26
C GLU A 185 -2.65 17.17 -5.09
N ALA A 186 -3.85 16.89 -4.55
CA ALA A 186 -4.34 15.53 -4.37
C ALA A 186 -4.52 14.79 -5.71
N LEU A 187 -5.05 15.46 -6.74
CA LEU A 187 -5.14 14.89 -8.08
C LEU A 187 -3.74 14.58 -8.64
N ALA A 188 -2.77 15.48 -8.45
CA ALA A 188 -1.42 15.29 -8.95
C ALA A 188 -0.69 14.12 -8.26
N GLU A 189 -0.82 13.98 -6.94
CA GLU A 189 -0.28 12.86 -6.16
C GLU A 189 -0.72 11.51 -6.73
N LEU A 190 -2.02 11.34 -6.98
CA LEU A 190 -2.57 10.10 -7.53
C LEU A 190 -2.18 9.91 -9.00
N TYR A 191 -2.27 10.97 -9.80
CA TYR A 191 -2.05 10.91 -11.24
C TYR A 191 -0.59 10.59 -11.57
N TYR A 192 0.38 11.31 -11.01
CA TYR A 192 1.79 11.14 -11.36
C TYR A 192 2.36 9.83 -10.82
N ALA A 193 1.89 9.35 -9.67
CA ALA A 193 2.24 8.02 -9.19
C ALA A 193 1.76 6.92 -10.14
N ARG A 194 0.47 6.96 -10.53
CA ARG A 194 -0.06 6.01 -11.50
C ARG A 194 0.63 6.12 -12.87
N LYS A 195 0.95 7.34 -13.30
CA LYS A 195 1.67 7.59 -14.56
C LYS A 195 3.06 6.96 -14.52
N ALA A 196 3.79 7.07 -13.41
CA ALA A 196 5.11 6.46 -13.24
C ALA A 196 5.03 4.93 -13.28
N ILE A 197 4.07 4.33 -12.57
CA ILE A 197 3.79 2.89 -12.64
C ILE A 197 3.50 2.46 -14.09
N LYS A 198 2.64 3.19 -14.81
CA LYS A 198 2.35 2.90 -16.22
C LYS A 198 3.59 2.99 -17.10
N TYR A 199 4.41 4.01 -16.90
CA TYR A 199 5.60 4.24 -17.70
C TYR A 199 6.65 3.14 -17.52
N VAL A 200 6.87 2.70 -16.29
CA VAL A 200 7.88 1.69 -15.94
C VAL A 200 7.40 0.26 -16.14
N MET A 201 6.14 -0.01 -15.82
CA MET A 201 5.60 -1.38 -15.67
C MET A 201 4.57 -1.73 -16.75
N GLY A 202 4.12 -0.76 -17.54
CA GLY A 202 3.17 -0.98 -18.63
C GLY A 202 1.71 -1.17 -18.18
N ILE A 203 1.41 -1.06 -16.88
CA ILE A 203 0.07 -1.25 -16.29
C ILE A 203 -0.49 0.02 -15.66
N THR A 204 -1.81 0.14 -15.61
CA THR A 204 -2.53 1.28 -15.01
C THR A 204 -3.38 0.79 -13.84
N PRO A 205 -2.88 0.86 -12.59
CA PRO A 205 -3.63 0.45 -11.39
C PRO A 205 -5.00 1.11 -11.23
N LEU A 206 -5.98 0.30 -10.80
CA LEU A 206 -7.34 0.70 -10.42
C LEU A 206 -7.59 0.61 -8.91
N CYS A 207 -6.53 0.52 -8.12
CA CYS A 207 -6.54 0.52 -6.66
C CYS A 207 -5.48 1.48 -6.13
N TRP A 208 -5.74 2.02 -4.95
CA TRP A 208 -4.80 2.83 -4.21
C TRP A 208 -5.02 2.69 -2.71
N ARG A 209 -4.03 3.09 -1.92
CA ARG A 209 -4.14 3.24 -0.47
C ARG A 209 -3.65 4.63 -0.07
N PRO A 210 -4.35 5.36 0.80
CA PRO A 210 -3.89 6.65 1.30
C PRO A 210 -2.72 6.47 2.28
N PRO A 211 -1.62 7.23 2.12
CA PRO A 211 -0.60 7.38 3.15
C PRO A 211 -1.22 7.68 4.52
N PHE A 212 -0.72 7.03 5.57
CA PHE A 212 -1.20 7.16 6.95
C PHE A 212 -2.68 6.78 7.16
N GLY A 213 -3.35 6.20 6.16
CA GLY A 213 -4.80 6.01 6.18
C GLY A 213 -5.59 7.29 5.94
N ASP A 214 -4.92 8.42 5.67
CA ASP A 214 -5.53 9.74 5.69
C ASP A 214 -6.40 10.00 4.46
N VAL A 215 -7.71 9.86 4.63
CA VAL A 215 -8.69 10.02 3.57
C VAL A 215 -10.03 10.53 4.09
N ASP A 216 -10.66 11.44 3.34
CA ASP A 216 -12.01 11.97 3.52
C ASP A 216 -12.85 11.72 2.25
N ASP A 217 -14.14 12.06 2.27
CA ASP A 217 -15.02 11.93 1.11
C ASP A 217 -14.56 12.73 -0.12
N ARG A 218 -13.85 13.84 0.07
CA ARG A 218 -13.31 14.64 -1.03
C ARG A 218 -12.18 13.90 -1.74
N ILE A 219 -11.24 13.34 -0.99
CA ILE A 219 -10.12 12.56 -1.53
C ILE A 219 -10.63 11.26 -2.19
N ARG A 220 -11.57 10.55 -1.55
CA ARG A 220 -12.21 9.37 -2.18
C ARG A 220 -12.90 9.73 -3.49
N ALA A 221 -13.58 10.88 -3.55
CA ALA A 221 -14.22 11.33 -4.79
C ALA A 221 -13.19 11.59 -5.89
N ILE A 222 -12.06 12.25 -5.59
CA ILE A 222 -10.97 12.48 -6.56
C ILE A 222 -10.41 11.14 -7.08
N ALA A 223 -10.09 10.21 -6.19
CA ALA A 223 -9.61 8.88 -6.58
C ALA A 223 -10.64 8.10 -7.42
N THR A 224 -11.93 8.20 -7.08
CA THR A 224 -13.02 7.59 -7.84
C THR A 224 -13.13 8.16 -9.25
N GLN A 225 -12.90 9.48 -9.45
CA GLN A 225 -12.86 10.07 -10.80
C GLN A 225 -11.69 9.55 -11.64
N LEU A 226 -10.66 8.98 -11.01
CA LEU A 226 -9.58 8.26 -11.67
C LEU A 226 -9.85 6.75 -11.81
N ASN A 227 -11.04 6.25 -11.47
CA ASN A 227 -11.39 4.83 -11.41
C ASN A 227 -10.52 4.01 -10.44
N MET A 228 -10.06 4.62 -9.34
CA MET A 228 -9.33 3.90 -8.30
C MET A 228 -10.25 3.55 -7.13
N SER A 229 -10.18 2.31 -6.66
CA SER A 229 -10.81 1.87 -5.40
C SER A 229 -9.87 2.12 -4.22
N THR A 230 -10.39 2.71 -3.15
CA THR A 230 -9.64 2.96 -1.92
C THR A 230 -9.55 1.67 -1.10
N ILE A 231 -8.33 1.25 -0.77
CA ILE A 231 -8.05 0.10 0.08
C ILE A 231 -7.51 0.59 1.42
N ILE A 232 -8.13 0.14 2.51
CA ILE A 232 -7.74 0.39 3.90
C ILE A 232 -7.48 -0.97 4.57
N TRP A 233 -6.97 -0.97 5.79
CA TRP A 233 -6.70 -2.17 6.60
C TRP A 233 -7.60 -2.21 7.84
N ASP A 234 -7.81 -3.42 8.38
CA ASP A 234 -8.45 -3.63 9.68
C ASP A 234 -7.45 -4.14 10.74
N LEU A 235 -6.27 -4.60 10.31
CA LEU A 235 -5.14 -4.95 11.18
C LEU A 235 -3.89 -4.14 10.80
N ASP A 236 -3.25 -3.53 11.79
CA ASP A 236 -1.98 -2.80 11.64
C ASP A 236 -0.89 -3.49 12.43
N THR A 237 0.19 -3.92 11.76
CA THR A 237 1.28 -4.64 12.41
C THR A 237 2.21 -3.74 13.23
N ASN A 238 2.14 -2.41 13.03
CA ASN A 238 3.09 -1.44 13.58
C ASN A 238 4.57 -1.76 13.24
N ASP A 239 4.83 -2.54 12.20
CA ASP A 239 6.18 -2.93 11.78
C ASP A 239 7.07 -1.72 11.45
N TRP A 240 6.49 -0.67 10.85
CA TRP A 240 7.16 0.60 10.58
C TRP A 240 7.64 1.34 11.85
N ASN A 241 7.04 1.07 13.01
CA ASN A 241 7.34 1.76 14.26
C ASN A 241 8.40 1.02 15.10
N GLU A 242 9.04 -0.02 14.55
CA GLU A 242 10.12 -0.72 15.23
C GLU A 242 11.40 0.13 15.32
N ALA A 243 12.05 0.14 16.49
CA ALA A 243 13.34 0.79 16.69
C ALA A 243 14.43 0.14 15.81
N PRO A 244 15.42 0.91 15.29
CA PRO A 244 15.81 2.24 15.75
C PRO A 244 15.06 3.42 15.13
N ASP A 245 14.33 3.22 14.03
CA ASP A 245 13.70 4.30 13.28
C ASP A 245 12.32 4.69 13.85
N GLY A 246 11.65 3.75 14.52
CA GLY A 246 10.44 3.99 15.30
C GLY A 246 10.65 4.03 16.82
N THR A 247 9.54 3.91 17.54
CA THR A 247 9.47 4.05 19.01
C THR A 247 9.18 2.74 19.75
N GLU A 248 8.72 1.70 19.04
CA GLU A 248 8.42 0.39 19.58
C GLU A 248 9.65 -0.52 19.57
N THR A 249 9.79 -1.34 20.61
CA THR A 249 10.78 -2.41 20.62
C THR A 249 10.35 -3.57 19.72
N SER A 250 11.30 -4.35 19.22
CA SER A 250 11.01 -5.59 18.47
C SER A 250 10.00 -6.50 19.17
N ALA A 251 10.08 -6.60 20.50
CA ALA A 251 9.16 -7.41 21.29
C ALA A 251 7.70 -6.88 21.30
N GLN A 252 7.50 -5.58 21.15
CA GLN A 252 6.16 -4.98 21.03
C GLN A 252 5.54 -5.31 19.68
N VAL A 253 6.31 -5.12 18.59
CA VAL A 253 5.90 -5.52 17.23
C VAL A 253 5.61 -7.03 17.17
N ASP A 254 6.48 -7.86 17.75
CA ASP A 254 6.26 -9.31 17.88
C ASP A 254 4.99 -9.67 18.64
N THR A 255 4.64 -8.87 19.66
CA THR A 255 3.40 -9.06 20.43
C THR A 255 2.18 -8.76 19.56
N THR A 256 2.25 -7.74 18.70
CA THR A 256 1.20 -7.42 17.72
C THR A 256 0.99 -8.58 16.74
N PHE A 257 2.05 -9.05 16.08
CA PHE A 257 1.96 -10.22 15.20
C PHE A 257 1.45 -11.48 15.91
N GLN A 258 1.90 -11.74 17.14
CA GLN A 258 1.40 -12.87 17.93
C GLN A 258 -0.09 -12.72 18.26
N GLY A 259 -0.57 -11.50 18.51
CA GLY A 259 -1.99 -11.18 18.65
C GLY A 259 -2.78 -11.59 17.42
N PHE A 260 -2.27 -11.27 16.23
CA PHE A 260 -2.91 -11.61 14.96
C PHE A 260 -2.90 -13.12 14.68
N VAL A 261 -1.83 -13.83 15.03
CA VAL A 261 -1.80 -15.31 15.03
C VAL A 261 -2.91 -15.86 15.92
N ASN A 262 -3.06 -15.32 17.14
CA ASN A 262 -4.09 -15.79 18.08
C ASN A 262 -5.50 -15.54 17.55
N MET A 263 -5.76 -14.41 16.86
CA MET A 263 -7.04 -14.12 16.22
C MET A 263 -7.38 -15.12 15.11
N GLY A 264 -6.39 -15.51 14.29
CA GLY A 264 -6.58 -16.56 13.27
C GLY A 264 -6.95 -17.91 13.89
N LEU A 265 -6.31 -18.27 15.00
CA LEU A 265 -6.50 -19.56 15.68
C LEU A 265 -7.77 -19.64 16.55
N ASN A 266 -8.24 -18.51 17.10
CA ASN A 266 -9.36 -18.50 18.05
C ASN A 266 -10.75 -18.35 17.40
N GLY A 267 -10.80 -18.31 16.07
CA GLY A 267 -12.05 -18.21 15.31
C GLY A 267 -12.58 -16.79 15.10
N THR A 268 -11.78 -15.75 15.37
CA THR A 268 -12.14 -14.34 15.06
C THR A 268 -12.55 -14.20 13.59
N TYR A 269 -11.79 -14.85 12.70
CA TYR A 269 -12.01 -14.81 11.24
C TYR A 269 -12.79 -16.02 10.72
N ASN A 270 -13.74 -16.56 11.50
CA ASN A 270 -14.60 -17.68 11.06
C ASN A 270 -15.67 -17.27 10.03
N ASN A 271 -16.01 -15.98 9.95
CA ASN A 271 -17.08 -15.46 9.08
C ASN A 271 -16.61 -14.34 8.14
N SER A 272 -15.34 -13.95 8.21
CA SER A 272 -14.71 -12.92 7.38
C SER A 272 -13.21 -13.18 7.28
N GLY A 273 -12.54 -12.51 6.35
CA GLY A 273 -11.09 -12.33 6.36
C GLY A 273 -10.70 -10.94 6.88
N THR A 274 -9.45 -10.58 6.64
CA THR A 274 -8.81 -9.32 7.06
C THR A 274 -7.95 -8.76 5.92
N ILE A 275 -7.73 -7.45 5.91
CA ILE A 275 -6.67 -6.78 5.13
C ILE A 275 -5.65 -6.21 6.12
N VAL A 276 -4.40 -6.61 5.96
CA VAL A 276 -3.35 -6.29 6.94
C VAL A 276 -2.38 -5.27 6.37
N LEU A 277 -2.06 -4.25 7.16
CA LEU A 277 -0.99 -3.30 6.86
C LEU A 277 0.36 -3.83 7.38
N GLU A 278 1.27 -4.02 6.43
CA GLU A 278 2.69 -4.27 6.59
C GLU A 278 3.42 -3.35 5.59
N HIS A 279 4.74 -3.21 5.72
CA HIS A 279 5.52 -2.33 4.88
C HIS A 279 6.73 -3.05 4.27
N GLU A 280 7.16 -2.61 3.08
CA GLU A 280 8.48 -2.97 2.54
C GLU A 280 9.44 -1.77 2.59
N LEU A 281 9.45 -1.06 3.73
CA LEU A 281 10.21 0.18 3.92
C LEU A 281 11.72 -0.02 3.82
N ASP A 282 12.22 -1.13 4.37
CA ASP A 282 13.62 -1.42 4.60
C ASP A 282 13.84 -2.91 4.93
N ASN A 283 15.09 -3.30 5.21
CA ASN A 283 15.39 -4.66 5.62
C ASN A 283 14.74 -5.07 6.95
N ASN A 284 14.42 -4.14 7.85
CA ASN A 284 13.84 -4.48 9.15
C ASN A 284 12.40 -4.96 9.00
N THR A 285 11.56 -4.13 8.38
CA THR A 285 10.14 -4.44 8.09
C THR A 285 10.01 -5.73 7.27
N MET A 286 10.81 -5.86 6.20
CA MET A 286 10.82 -7.07 5.37
C MET A 286 11.32 -8.32 6.12
N SER A 287 12.33 -8.19 6.99
CA SER A 287 12.77 -9.32 7.81
C SER A 287 11.71 -9.74 8.83
N LYS A 288 10.97 -8.79 9.39
CA LYS A 288 9.87 -9.07 10.31
C LYS A 288 8.73 -9.81 9.59
N ALA A 289 8.40 -9.41 8.36
CA ALA A 289 7.45 -10.12 7.51
C ALA A 289 7.88 -11.58 7.24
N ILE A 290 9.16 -11.80 6.89
CA ILE A 290 9.73 -13.16 6.70
C ILE A 290 9.65 -13.98 7.99
N GLU A 291 9.99 -13.39 9.13
CA GLU A 291 9.99 -14.05 10.44
C GLU A 291 8.59 -14.58 10.81
N TRP A 292 7.55 -13.75 10.62
CA TRP A 292 6.20 -14.06 11.07
C TRP A 292 5.37 -14.83 10.04
N TYR A 293 5.73 -14.79 8.76
CA TYR A 293 5.02 -15.47 7.68
C TYR A 293 4.65 -16.93 7.99
N PRO A 294 5.54 -17.82 8.48
CA PRO A 294 5.17 -19.21 8.72
C PRO A 294 4.10 -19.39 9.80
N LYS A 295 4.09 -18.51 10.83
CA LYS A 295 3.10 -18.57 11.92
C LYS A 295 1.75 -18.04 11.44
N ILE A 296 1.73 -16.96 10.66
CA ILE A 296 0.51 -16.43 10.04
C ILE A 296 -0.07 -17.43 9.05
N LYS A 297 0.77 -18.02 8.18
CA LYS A 297 0.36 -19.07 7.22
C LYS A 297 -0.28 -20.27 7.91
N ALA A 298 0.17 -20.64 9.11
CA ALA A 298 -0.41 -21.72 9.90
C ALA A 298 -1.72 -21.33 10.62
N ALA A 299 -1.91 -20.04 10.92
CA ALA A 299 -3.06 -19.54 11.67
C ALA A 299 -4.27 -19.20 10.80
N TYR A 300 -4.04 -18.85 9.54
CA TYR A 300 -5.08 -18.45 8.58
C TYR A 300 -5.25 -19.50 7.50
N LYS A 301 -6.47 -19.62 6.94
CA LYS A 301 -6.77 -20.62 5.91
C LYS A 301 -6.11 -20.27 4.58
N TYR A 302 -6.07 -18.98 4.26
CA TYR A 302 -5.60 -18.46 2.99
C TYR A 302 -4.79 -17.19 3.23
N LEU A 303 -3.64 -17.06 2.56
CA LEU A 303 -2.88 -15.82 2.47
C LEU A 303 -2.91 -15.40 1.00
N VAL A 304 -3.52 -14.25 0.70
CA VAL A 304 -3.86 -13.88 -0.68
C VAL A 304 -3.64 -12.39 -0.92
N PRO A 305 -3.25 -11.97 -2.13
CA PRO A 305 -3.28 -10.56 -2.52
C PRO A 305 -4.73 -10.04 -2.59
N ILE A 306 -4.91 -8.73 -2.42
CA ILE A 306 -6.23 -8.05 -2.40
C ILE A 306 -7.03 -8.29 -3.67
N ALA A 307 -6.41 -8.27 -4.86
CA ALA A 307 -7.13 -8.55 -6.10
C ALA A 307 -7.82 -9.92 -6.06
N SER A 308 -7.11 -10.98 -5.66
CA SER A 308 -7.71 -12.31 -5.51
C SER A 308 -8.69 -12.38 -4.35
N CYS A 309 -8.38 -11.73 -3.22
CA CYS A 309 -9.26 -11.69 -2.04
C CYS A 309 -10.63 -11.04 -2.35
N LEU A 310 -10.65 -9.99 -3.17
CA LEU A 310 -11.86 -9.30 -3.62
C LEU A 310 -12.44 -9.84 -4.93
N ASN A 311 -11.88 -10.92 -5.49
CA ASN A 311 -12.24 -11.46 -6.81
C ASN A 311 -12.15 -10.44 -7.98
N ILE A 312 -11.21 -9.50 -7.89
CA ILE A 312 -10.91 -8.53 -8.96
C ILE A 312 -9.94 -9.18 -9.96
N THR A 313 -10.48 -9.70 -11.05
CA THR A 313 -9.67 -10.36 -12.11
C THR A 313 -9.10 -9.38 -13.14
N GLN A 314 -9.54 -8.12 -13.11
CA GLN A 314 -9.07 -7.03 -13.97
C GLN A 314 -8.64 -5.83 -13.10
N PRO A 315 -7.51 -5.93 -12.36
CA PRO A 315 -7.09 -4.88 -11.45
C PRO A 315 -6.48 -3.65 -12.16
N TYR A 316 -6.21 -3.75 -13.47
CA TYR A 316 -5.57 -2.71 -14.28
C TYR A 316 -6.45 -2.32 -15.47
N ALA A 317 -6.25 -1.11 -16.01
CA ALA A 317 -7.03 -0.63 -17.16
C ALA A 317 -6.75 -1.42 -18.47
N GLU A 318 -5.61 -2.12 -18.53
CA GLU A 318 -5.19 -2.92 -19.67
C GLU A 318 -5.97 -4.24 -19.74
N ALA A 319 -6.89 -4.35 -20.70
CA ALA A 319 -7.78 -5.52 -20.86
C ALA A 319 -7.06 -6.86 -21.14
N ASN A 320 -5.78 -6.83 -21.53
CA ASN A 320 -4.98 -8.04 -21.73
C ASN A 320 -4.30 -8.54 -20.45
N PHE A 321 -4.43 -7.82 -19.34
CA PHE A 321 -3.92 -8.26 -18.05
C PHE A 321 -5.05 -8.94 -17.27
N THR A 322 -4.85 -10.20 -16.87
CA THR A 322 -5.82 -10.91 -16.02
C THR A 322 -5.12 -11.36 -14.75
N TYR A 323 -5.78 -11.17 -13.61
CA TYR A 323 -5.32 -11.64 -12.31
C TYR A 323 -6.20 -12.81 -11.83
N PRO A 324 -5.64 -13.80 -11.10
CA PRO A 324 -6.42 -14.93 -10.61
C PRO A 324 -7.56 -14.49 -9.68
N SER A 325 -8.75 -15.04 -9.90
CA SER A 325 -9.82 -15.02 -8.90
C SER A 325 -9.38 -15.73 -7.61
N PHE A 326 -10.16 -15.60 -6.53
CA PHE A 326 -9.88 -16.29 -5.28
C PHE A 326 -9.72 -17.80 -5.48
N ALA A 327 -10.69 -18.42 -6.18
CA ALA A 327 -10.71 -19.86 -6.43
C ALA A 327 -9.50 -20.32 -7.26
N GLU A 328 -9.13 -19.57 -8.30
CA GLU A 328 -7.96 -19.87 -9.13
C GLU A 328 -6.64 -19.66 -8.37
N TYR A 329 -6.56 -18.65 -7.50
CA TYR A 329 -5.38 -18.40 -6.70
C TYR A 329 -5.09 -19.58 -5.77
N ILE A 330 -6.10 -20.02 -5.00
CA ILE A 330 -5.92 -21.11 -4.03
C ILE A 330 -5.75 -22.49 -4.69
N SER A 331 -6.19 -22.68 -5.94
CA SER A 331 -6.00 -23.94 -6.66
C SER A 331 -4.61 -24.10 -7.26
N ASN A 332 -3.92 -22.97 -7.50
CA ASN A 332 -2.57 -22.93 -8.06
C ASN A 332 -1.48 -22.72 -6.98
N GLY A 333 -1.91 -22.67 -5.71
CA GLY A 333 -1.09 -22.45 -4.52
C GLY A 333 -0.37 -23.70 -4.05
#